data_AF-A0A968IJP0-F1
#
_entry.id   AF-A0A968IJP0-F1
#
_cell.length_a   1.000
_cell.length_b   1.000
_cell.length_c   1.000
_cell.angle_alpha   90.00
_cell.angle_beta   90.00
_cell.angle_gamma   90.00
#
_symmetry.space_group_name_H-M   'P 1'
#
loop_
_entity.id
_entity.type
_entity.pdbx_description
1 polymer ?
#
loop_
_entity_poly.entity_id
_entity_poly.type
_entity_poly.pdbx_seq_one_letter_code
_entity_poly.pdbx_strand_id
1 'polypeptide(L)'
;MIEHNFQGLKKWRKLLQIDGIYASSIGLWLKTHLASRASLQGQPLSAYLIPEFARSTWVKLLTMYSYSMPYETIANFPADLAIPALRQYVFSHWVRIRGGVYSYIEKILSRFSGELVLNTEIRAIQRSNHGVQIQGNITNSSMFERSFDQVVFATPPDQVLQLLSDPDPKKCVVFRHWRPNYATTILHCDRQFYEPYGIQKGSEF
;
A
#
# COMPACT_ATOMS: atom_id res chain seq x y z
N MET A 1 -22.02 -5.19 9.63
CA MET A 1 -22.03 -4.59 8.28
C MET A 1 -22.78 -5.42 7.22
N ILE A 2 -22.84 -6.77 7.32
CA ILE A 2 -23.57 -7.63 6.34
C ILE A 2 -25.07 -7.81 6.67
N GLU A 3 -25.50 -7.49 7.89
CA GLU A 3 -26.86 -7.83 8.37
C GLU A 3 -28.02 -7.26 7.54
N HIS A 4 -27.76 -6.16 6.83
CA HIS A 4 -28.74 -5.45 6.00
C HIS A 4 -28.68 -5.80 4.51
N ASN A 5 -27.65 -6.54 4.06
CA ASN A 5 -27.43 -6.79 2.63
C ASN A 5 -28.30 -7.95 2.08
N PHE A 6 -28.71 -8.88 2.95
CA PHE A 6 -29.52 -10.04 2.57
C PHE A 6 -30.70 -10.21 3.53
N GLN A 7 -31.88 -10.51 2.99
CA GLN A 7 -33.11 -10.74 3.75
C GLN A 7 -33.65 -12.16 3.53
N GLY A 8 -34.45 -12.66 4.48
CA GLY A 8 -35.13 -13.95 4.41
C GLY A 8 -34.18 -15.16 4.27
N LEU A 9 -34.62 -16.22 3.58
CA LEU A 9 -33.83 -17.45 3.38
C LEU A 9 -32.48 -17.23 2.69
N LYS A 10 -32.35 -16.19 1.84
CA LYS A 10 -31.09 -15.85 1.18
C LYS A 10 -30.01 -15.46 2.20
N LYS A 11 -30.39 -14.82 3.31
CA LYS A 11 -29.48 -14.47 4.41
C LYS A 11 -28.86 -15.72 5.03
N TRP A 12 -29.69 -16.70 5.40
CA TRP A 12 -29.24 -17.95 6.02
C TRP A 12 -28.29 -18.73 5.12
N ARG A 13 -28.61 -18.86 3.83
CA ARG A 13 -27.71 -19.52 2.87
C ARG A 13 -26.35 -18.82 2.78
N LYS A 14 -26.32 -17.49 2.83
CA LYS A 14 -25.08 -16.70 2.79
C LYS A 14 -24.29 -16.78 4.09
N LEU A 15 -24.95 -16.78 5.24
CA LEU A 15 -24.31 -17.01 6.54
C LEU A 15 -23.63 -18.39 6.58
N LEU A 16 -24.33 -19.45 6.18
CA LEU A 16 -23.74 -20.80 6.09
C LEU A 16 -22.55 -20.86 5.11
N GLN A 17 -22.61 -20.11 4.00
CA GLN A 17 -21.49 -20.01 3.06
C GLN A 17 -20.28 -19.32 3.72
N ILE A 18 -20.50 -18.27 4.52
CA ILE A 18 -19.46 -17.56 5.27
C ILE A 18 -18.87 -18.47 6.37
N ASP A 19 -19.71 -19.17 7.12
CA ASP A 19 -19.26 -20.12 8.16
C ASP A 19 -18.42 -21.24 7.56
N GLY A 20 -18.78 -21.74 6.38
CA GLY A 20 -17.96 -22.69 5.63
C GLY A 20 -16.58 -22.13 5.23
N ILE A 21 -16.51 -20.85 4.85
CA ILE A 21 -15.23 -20.17 4.59
C ILE A 21 -14.39 -20.05 5.87
N TYR A 22 -15.00 -19.70 7.01
CA TYR A 22 -14.29 -19.62 8.28
C TYR A 22 -13.78 -20.99 8.74
N ALA A 23 -14.62 -22.03 8.71
CA ALA A 23 -14.23 -23.39 9.08
C ALA A 23 -13.08 -23.91 8.21
N SER A 24 -13.14 -23.69 6.90
CA SER A 24 -12.06 -24.07 5.97
C SER A 24 -10.80 -23.20 6.10
N SER A 25 -10.87 -22.07 6.80
CA SER A 25 -9.73 -21.18 7.07
C SER A 25 -8.96 -21.56 8.33
N ILE A 26 -9.49 -22.41 9.22
CA ILE A 26 -8.81 -22.84 10.46
C ILE A 26 -7.45 -23.46 10.17
N GLY A 27 -7.34 -24.30 9.13
CA GLY A 27 -6.05 -24.91 8.75
C GLY A 27 -5.02 -23.88 8.30
N LEU A 28 -5.44 -22.84 7.56
CA LEU A 28 -4.56 -21.72 7.19
C LEU A 28 -4.16 -20.91 8.42
N TRP A 29 -5.11 -20.64 9.31
CA TRP A 29 -4.89 -19.92 10.55
C TRP A 29 -3.87 -20.66 11.43
N LEU A 30 -4.04 -21.96 11.67
CA LEU A 30 -3.08 -22.79 12.40
C LEU A 30 -1.70 -22.79 11.72
N LYS A 31 -1.64 -23.07 10.41
CA LYS A 31 -0.37 -23.10 9.65
C LYS A 31 0.36 -21.76 9.76
N THR A 32 -0.38 -20.65 9.64
CA THR A 32 0.19 -19.31 9.73
C THR A 32 0.55 -18.94 11.15
N HIS A 33 -0.18 -19.35 12.21
CA HIS A 33 0.15 -19.03 13.60
C HIS A 33 1.27 -19.91 14.20
N LEU A 34 1.40 -21.16 13.76
CA LEU A 34 2.47 -22.07 14.19
C LEU A 34 3.81 -21.78 13.49
N ALA A 35 3.81 -21.06 12.37
CA ALA A 35 5.03 -20.68 11.66
C ALA A 35 5.91 -19.77 12.54
N SER A 36 7.16 -20.17 12.77
CA SER A 36 8.15 -19.38 13.50
C SER A 36 8.79 -18.35 12.56
N ARG A 37 9.44 -17.32 13.12
CA ARG A 37 10.16 -16.34 12.30
C ARG A 37 11.22 -16.99 11.41
N ALA A 38 11.90 -18.02 11.92
CA ALA A 38 12.90 -18.78 11.18
C ALA A 38 12.30 -19.57 10.01
N SER A 39 11.09 -20.12 10.15
CA SER A 39 10.45 -20.88 9.06
C SER A 39 9.88 -19.97 7.96
N LEU A 40 9.61 -18.70 8.27
CA LEU A 40 9.08 -17.72 7.32
C LEU A 40 10.17 -17.08 6.45
N GLN A 41 11.39 -16.95 7.00
CA GLN A 41 12.47 -16.24 6.34
C GLN A 41 12.84 -16.88 5.00
N GLY A 42 12.93 -16.05 3.96
CA GLY A 42 13.28 -16.49 2.60
C GLY A 42 12.21 -17.31 1.88
N GLN A 43 11.04 -17.52 2.50
CA GLN A 43 9.93 -18.23 1.88
C GLN A 43 8.97 -17.27 1.17
N PRO A 44 8.44 -17.64 0.00
CA PRO A 44 7.38 -16.88 -0.65
C PRO A 44 6.04 -17.13 0.06
N LEU A 45 5.12 -16.18 -0.03
CA LEU A 45 3.76 -16.30 0.50
C LEU A 45 3.02 -17.52 -0.07
N SER A 46 3.28 -17.89 -1.33
CA SER A 46 2.72 -19.08 -1.98
C SER A 46 3.02 -20.39 -1.25
N ALA A 47 4.13 -20.51 -0.51
CA ALA A 47 4.45 -21.71 0.28
C ALA A 47 3.41 -21.96 1.41
N TYR A 48 2.67 -20.93 1.79
CA TYR A 48 1.68 -20.97 2.86
C TYR A 48 0.22 -21.01 2.36
N LEU A 49 -0.01 -20.67 1.08
CA LEU A 49 -1.34 -20.62 0.49
C LEU A 49 -1.61 -21.83 -0.41
N ILE A 50 -2.84 -22.32 -0.38
CA ILE A 50 -3.29 -23.36 -1.34
C ILE A 50 -3.72 -22.63 -2.62
N PRO A 51 -3.19 -22.99 -3.81
CA PRO A 51 -3.62 -22.38 -5.07
C PRO A 51 -5.14 -22.48 -5.29
N GLU A 52 -5.71 -21.47 -5.95
CA GLU A 52 -7.05 -21.52 -6.56
C GLU A 52 -8.26 -21.73 -5.63
N PHE A 53 -8.13 -21.37 -4.35
CA PHE A 53 -9.27 -21.30 -3.43
C PHE A 53 -9.65 -19.86 -3.11
N ALA A 54 -10.94 -19.57 -2.97
CA ALA A 54 -11.46 -18.22 -2.70
C ALA A 54 -10.79 -17.54 -1.49
N ARG A 55 -10.47 -18.32 -0.44
CA ARG A 55 -9.77 -17.82 0.75
C ARG A 55 -8.33 -17.37 0.46
N SER A 56 -7.62 -18.10 -0.39
CA SER A 56 -6.25 -17.77 -0.78
C SER A 56 -6.24 -16.52 -1.64
N THR A 57 -7.22 -16.38 -2.54
CA THR A 57 -7.45 -15.14 -3.29
C THR A 57 -7.71 -13.97 -2.35
N TRP A 58 -8.57 -14.14 -1.33
CA TRP A 58 -8.84 -13.09 -0.35
C TRP A 58 -7.58 -12.67 0.42
N VAL A 59 -6.78 -13.62 0.90
CA VAL A 59 -5.50 -13.32 1.58
C VAL A 59 -4.52 -12.62 0.64
N LYS A 60 -4.40 -13.06 -0.61
CA LYS A 60 -3.58 -12.38 -1.62
C LYS A 60 -4.04 -10.94 -1.84
N LEU A 61 -5.35 -10.72 -2.00
CA LEU A 61 -5.92 -9.37 -2.17
C LEU A 61 -5.69 -8.48 -0.94
N LEU A 62 -5.80 -9.02 0.28
CA LEU A 62 -5.52 -8.27 1.50
C LEU A 62 -4.05 -7.88 1.60
N THR A 63 -3.12 -8.80 1.30
CA THR A 63 -1.68 -8.49 1.27
C THR A 63 -1.37 -7.48 0.16
N MET A 64 -1.96 -7.66 -1.03
CA MET A 64 -1.84 -6.74 -2.16
C MET A 64 -2.25 -5.32 -1.76
N TYR A 65 -3.39 -5.18 -1.07
CA TYR A 65 -3.87 -3.88 -0.56
C TYR A 65 -2.95 -3.30 0.53
N SER A 66 -2.43 -4.14 1.42
CA SER A 66 -1.58 -3.69 2.54
C SER A 66 -0.21 -3.18 2.09
N TYR A 67 0.33 -3.73 1.00
CA TYR A 67 1.65 -3.38 0.46
C TYR A 67 1.59 -2.67 -0.90
N SER A 68 0.39 -2.31 -1.36
CA SER A 68 0.13 -1.61 -2.62
C SER A 68 0.87 -2.19 -3.83
N MET A 69 0.98 -3.51 -3.95
CA MET A 69 1.77 -4.18 -4.99
C MET A 69 0.91 -4.89 -6.04
N PRO A 70 1.44 -5.24 -7.23
CA PRO A 70 0.69 -5.95 -8.26
C PRO A 70 0.23 -7.34 -7.80
N TYR A 71 -0.96 -7.77 -8.24
CA TYR A 71 -1.53 -9.06 -7.87
C TYR A 71 -0.69 -10.23 -8.41
N GLU A 72 -0.08 -10.08 -9.57
CA GLU A 72 0.68 -11.13 -10.28
C GLU A 72 1.94 -11.53 -9.51
N THR A 73 2.52 -10.61 -8.75
CA THR A 73 3.77 -10.83 -8.00
C THR A 73 3.55 -11.22 -6.55
N ILE A 74 2.30 -11.14 -6.05
CA ILE A 74 1.95 -11.40 -4.64
C ILE A 74 2.31 -12.80 -4.16
N ALA A 75 2.32 -13.79 -5.08
CA ALA A 75 2.67 -15.16 -4.75
C ALA A 75 4.12 -15.27 -4.26
N ASN A 76 5.01 -14.44 -4.77
CA ASN A 76 6.44 -14.40 -4.42
C ASN A 76 6.75 -13.41 -3.31
N PHE A 77 5.74 -12.74 -2.75
CA PHE A 77 5.93 -11.77 -1.69
C PHE A 77 6.51 -12.44 -0.43
N PRO A 78 7.45 -11.81 0.30
CA PRO A 78 8.08 -12.44 1.46
C PRO A 78 7.08 -12.82 2.56
N ALA A 79 7.07 -14.10 2.92
CA ALA A 79 6.15 -14.64 3.92
C ALA A 79 6.40 -14.06 5.32
N ASP A 80 7.64 -13.70 5.63
CA ASP A 80 8.06 -13.08 6.89
C ASP A 80 7.59 -11.63 7.06
N LEU A 81 7.22 -10.95 5.97
CA LEU A 81 6.50 -9.68 6.01
C LEU A 81 4.99 -9.91 6.05
N ALA A 82 4.47 -10.77 5.17
CA ALA A 82 3.05 -10.97 4.98
C ALA A 82 2.35 -11.60 6.20
N ILE A 83 2.89 -12.72 6.70
CA ILE A 83 2.18 -13.53 7.70
C ILE A 83 2.02 -12.80 9.03
N PRO A 84 3.05 -12.15 9.60
CA PRO A 84 2.87 -11.36 10.82
C PRO A 84 1.84 -10.23 10.64
N ALA A 85 1.87 -9.52 9.51
CA ALA A 85 0.89 -8.49 9.20
C ALA A 85 -0.53 -9.08 9.13
N LEU A 86 -0.74 -10.17 8.41
CA LEU A 86 -2.04 -10.83 8.30
C LEU A 86 -2.58 -11.28 9.68
N ARG A 87 -1.74 -11.84 10.55
CA ARG A 87 -2.14 -12.22 11.92
C ARG A 87 -2.69 -11.02 12.71
N GLN A 88 -2.13 -9.83 12.48
CA GLN A 88 -2.56 -8.61 13.16
C GLN A 88 -3.77 -7.94 12.50
N TYR A 89 -3.82 -7.90 11.17
CA TYR A 89 -4.76 -7.05 10.43
C TYR A 89 -6.05 -7.74 9.99
N VAL A 90 -6.09 -9.07 9.87
CA VAL A 90 -7.26 -9.80 9.34
C VAL A 90 -8.52 -9.55 10.18
N PHE A 91 -8.37 -9.28 11.47
CA PHE A 91 -9.49 -9.01 12.39
C PHE A 91 -9.60 -7.54 12.82
N SER A 92 -8.83 -6.64 12.19
CA SER A 92 -8.88 -5.22 12.52
C SER A 92 -10.16 -4.57 12.01
N HIS A 93 -10.70 -3.65 12.81
CA HIS A 93 -11.81 -2.80 12.39
C HIS A 93 -11.30 -1.72 11.43
N TRP A 94 -11.67 -1.86 10.16
CA TRP A 94 -11.37 -0.86 9.14
C TRP A 94 -12.34 0.31 9.28
N VAL A 95 -11.78 1.52 9.30
CA VAL A 95 -12.53 2.77 9.31
C VAL A 95 -12.12 3.62 8.11
N ARG A 96 -13.02 4.52 7.70
CA ARG A 96 -12.73 5.51 6.68
C ARG A 96 -12.94 6.92 7.21
N ILE A 97 -12.26 7.87 6.57
CA ILE A 97 -12.50 9.30 6.82
C ILE A 97 -13.72 9.73 6.00
N ARG A 98 -14.77 10.19 6.68
CA ARG A 98 -15.95 10.74 6.02
C ARG A 98 -15.56 12.00 5.24
N GLY A 99 -15.94 12.08 3.96
CA GLY A 99 -15.53 13.16 3.07
C GLY A 99 -14.20 12.92 2.34
N GLY A 100 -13.53 11.79 2.59
CA GLY A 100 -12.31 11.39 1.90
C GLY A 100 -11.03 11.71 2.66
N VAL A 101 -9.94 11.04 2.28
CA VAL A 101 -8.64 11.11 2.97
C VAL A 101 -7.98 12.48 2.85
N TYR A 102 -8.31 13.30 1.85
CA TYR A 102 -7.69 14.62 1.70
C TYR A 102 -8.01 15.57 2.87
N SER A 103 -9.13 15.36 3.56
CA SER A 103 -9.56 16.21 4.68
C SER A 103 -8.55 16.29 5.84
N TYR A 104 -7.75 15.25 6.12
CA TYR A 104 -6.72 15.35 7.16
C TYR A 104 -5.52 16.19 6.69
N ILE A 105 -5.22 16.18 5.39
CA ILE A 105 -4.17 17.03 4.79
C ILE A 105 -4.57 18.50 4.91
N GLU A 106 -5.83 18.84 4.66
CA GLU A 106 -6.35 20.20 4.86
C GLU A 106 -6.15 20.68 6.31
N LYS A 107 -6.37 19.80 7.29
CA LYS A 107 -6.13 20.13 8.71
C LYS A 107 -4.65 20.35 9.02
N ILE A 108 -3.75 19.57 8.41
CA ILE A 108 -2.30 19.79 8.53
C ILE A 108 -1.92 21.14 7.92
N LEU A 109 -2.36 21.42 6.69
CA LEU A 109 -2.06 22.66 5.98
C LEU A 109 -2.58 23.90 6.72
N SER A 110 -3.75 23.81 7.37
CA SER A 110 -4.30 24.92 8.17
C SER A 110 -3.43 25.34 9.36
N ARG A 111 -2.50 24.48 9.79
CA ARG A 111 -1.58 24.71 10.91
C ARG A 111 -0.12 24.83 10.47
N PHE A 112 0.15 24.59 9.19
CA PHE A 112 1.51 24.61 8.66
C PHE A 112 1.95 26.06 8.44
N SER A 113 3.04 26.44 9.10
CA SER A 113 3.62 27.78 9.01
C SER A 113 4.81 27.88 8.06
N GLY A 114 5.20 26.78 7.40
CA GLY A 114 6.31 26.75 6.45
C GLY A 114 5.88 27.19 5.05
N GLU A 115 6.86 27.33 4.16
CA GLU A 115 6.60 27.60 2.74
C GLU A 115 6.20 26.29 2.03
N LEU A 116 5.07 26.33 1.31
CA LEU A 116 4.62 25.26 0.44
C LEU A 116 4.91 25.63 -1.01
N VAL A 117 5.83 24.89 -1.64
CA VAL A 117 6.16 25.07 -3.06
C VAL A 117 5.62 23.88 -3.84
N LEU A 118 4.62 24.12 -4.69
CA LEU A 118 3.97 23.09 -5.52
C LEU A 118 4.54 23.08 -6.93
N ASN A 119 4.21 22.04 -7.71
CA ASN A 119 4.63 21.90 -9.11
C ASN A 119 6.16 22.08 -9.27
N THR A 120 6.91 21.53 -8.33
CA THR A 120 8.35 21.72 -8.21
C THR A 120 9.06 20.41 -8.42
N GLU A 121 9.93 20.37 -9.42
CA GLU A 121 10.81 19.24 -9.69
C GLU A 121 12.18 19.55 -9.09
N ILE A 122 12.63 18.66 -8.19
CA ILE A 122 13.96 18.74 -7.58
C ILE A 122 14.92 17.98 -8.49
N ARG A 123 15.98 18.66 -8.95
CA ARG A 123 16.96 18.10 -9.89
C ARG A 123 18.24 17.63 -9.22
N ALA A 124 18.66 18.34 -8.18
CA ALA A 124 19.91 18.06 -7.50
C ALA A 124 19.87 18.52 -6.04
N ILE A 125 20.45 17.71 -5.18
CA ILE A 125 20.66 17.97 -3.76
C ILE A 125 22.13 17.70 -3.49
N GLN A 126 22.85 18.76 -3.16
CA GLN A 126 24.28 18.72 -2.89
C GLN A 126 24.54 19.06 -1.43
N ARG A 127 25.31 18.19 -0.74
CA ARG A 127 25.72 18.45 0.64
C ARG A 127 27.09 19.14 0.66
N SER A 128 27.28 20.02 1.62
CA SER A 128 28.56 20.69 1.87
C SER A 128 28.79 20.82 3.37
N ASN A 129 29.98 21.28 3.76
CA ASN A 129 30.29 21.58 5.16
C ASN A 129 29.46 22.75 5.72
N HIS A 130 28.79 23.53 4.86
CA HIS A 130 28.01 24.72 5.22
C HIS A 130 26.50 24.49 5.17
N GLY A 131 26.05 23.28 4.85
CA GLY A 131 24.63 22.95 4.71
C GLY A 131 24.33 22.14 3.45
N VAL A 132 23.08 22.18 3.02
CA VAL A 132 22.57 21.45 1.85
C VAL A 132 22.00 22.44 0.85
N GLN A 133 22.44 22.34 -0.39
CA GLN A 133 21.92 23.11 -1.50
C GLN A 133 20.96 22.26 -2.32
N ILE A 134 19.81 22.83 -2.66
CA ILE A 134 18.79 22.19 -3.50
C ILE A 134 18.61 23.04 -4.76
N GLN A 135 18.68 22.37 -5.91
CA GLN A 135 18.43 22.96 -7.22
C GLN A 135 17.24 22.27 -7.88
N GLY A 136 16.42 23.06 -8.57
CA GLY A 136 15.23 22.54 -9.24
C GLY A 136 14.55 23.56 -10.15
N ASN A 137 13.36 23.21 -10.62
CA ASN A 137 12.51 24.02 -11.47
C ASN A 137 11.08 23.98 -10.97
N ILE A 138 10.42 25.14 -10.96
CA ILE A 138 8.98 25.24 -10.74
C ILE A 138 8.32 25.29 -12.12
N THR A 139 7.25 24.51 -12.33
CA THR A 139 6.51 24.53 -13.60
C THR A 139 6.11 25.95 -13.97
N ASN A 140 6.38 26.35 -15.22
CA ASN A 140 6.16 27.71 -15.74
C ASN A 140 6.99 28.81 -15.05
N SER A 141 8.13 28.47 -14.43
CA SER A 141 9.06 29.43 -13.82
C SER A 141 10.52 29.11 -14.18
N SER A 142 11.45 29.95 -13.72
CA SER A 142 12.89 29.72 -13.86
C SER A 142 13.40 28.64 -12.91
N MET A 143 14.63 28.18 -13.15
CA MET A 143 15.35 27.36 -12.17
C MET A 143 15.53 28.12 -10.86
N PHE A 144 15.60 27.39 -9.76
CA PHE A 144 15.92 27.93 -8.44
C PHE A 144 17.07 27.17 -7.80
N GLU A 145 17.73 27.85 -6.88
CA GLU A 145 18.74 27.30 -5.99
C GLU A 145 18.48 27.85 -4.59
N ARG A 146 18.40 26.95 -3.60
CA ARG A 146 18.12 27.32 -2.21
C ARG A 146 19.00 26.52 -1.26
N SER A 147 19.45 27.17 -0.19
CA SER A 147 20.29 26.57 0.85
C SER A 147 19.48 26.30 2.11
N PHE A 148 19.75 25.16 2.74
CA PHE A 148 19.10 24.70 3.96
C PHE A 148 20.14 24.09 4.90
N ASP A 149 19.91 24.14 6.21
CA ASP A 149 20.79 23.46 7.17
C ASP A 149 20.64 21.94 7.09
N GLN A 150 19.41 21.46 6.85
CA GLN A 150 19.05 20.06 6.83
C GLN A 150 17.98 19.78 5.77
N VAL A 151 17.94 18.54 5.29
CA VAL A 151 16.93 18.06 4.32
C VAL A 151 16.37 16.73 4.80
N VAL A 152 15.05 16.62 4.81
CA VAL A 152 14.32 15.38 5.09
C VAL A 152 13.70 14.89 3.79
N PHE A 153 14.02 13.65 3.41
CA PHE A 153 13.42 13.01 2.24
C PHE A 153 12.10 12.35 2.65
N ALA A 154 11.01 12.77 2.02
CA ALA A 154 9.68 12.17 2.14
C ALA A 154 9.19 11.61 0.79
N THR A 155 10.13 11.09 -0.01
CA THR A 155 9.89 10.52 -1.34
C THR A 155 10.04 9.00 -1.32
N PRO A 156 9.50 8.26 -2.31
CA PRO A 156 9.81 6.86 -2.50
C PRO A 156 11.33 6.62 -2.56
N PRO A 157 11.82 5.50 -1.99
CA PRO A 157 13.25 5.22 -1.85
C PRO A 157 13.99 5.03 -3.19
N ASP A 158 13.29 4.61 -4.25
CA ASP A 158 13.83 4.48 -5.61
C ASP A 158 14.19 5.83 -6.26
N GLN A 159 13.64 6.94 -5.74
CA GLN A 159 13.94 8.29 -6.23
C GLN A 159 15.15 8.93 -5.55
N VAL A 160 15.53 8.48 -4.35
CA VAL A 160 16.52 9.16 -3.50
C VAL A 160 17.86 9.33 -4.21
N LEU A 161 18.40 8.28 -4.84
CA LEU A 161 19.71 8.36 -5.52
C LEU A 161 19.70 9.30 -6.73
N GLN A 162 18.56 9.48 -7.39
CA GLN A 162 18.44 10.36 -8.55
C GLN A 162 18.49 11.83 -8.15
N LEU A 163 18.11 12.13 -6.90
CA LEU A 163 18.11 13.49 -6.36
C LEU A 163 19.47 13.92 -5.83
N LEU A 164 20.37 12.98 -5.49
CA LEU A 164 21.66 13.29 -4.86
C LEU A 164 22.75 13.56 -5.90
N SER A 165 23.47 14.68 -5.75
CA SER A 165 24.62 15.00 -6.60
C SER A 165 25.85 14.13 -6.28
N ASP A 166 26.04 13.76 -5.01
CA ASP A 166 27.21 13.04 -4.50
C ASP A 166 26.82 11.88 -3.56
N PRO A 167 26.13 10.83 -4.07
CA PRO A 167 25.71 9.73 -3.21
C PRO A 167 26.90 8.88 -2.74
N ASP A 168 27.17 8.94 -1.44
CA ASP A 168 28.13 8.08 -0.75
C ASP A 168 27.90 6.58 -1.06
N PRO A 169 28.96 5.78 -1.30
CA PRO A 169 28.89 4.34 -1.54
C PRO A 169 27.94 3.57 -0.61
N LYS A 170 27.90 3.91 0.68
CA LYS A 170 26.99 3.25 1.64
C LYS A 170 25.53 3.50 1.28
N LYS A 171 25.18 4.72 0.89
CA LYS A 171 23.81 5.09 0.48
C LYS A 171 23.43 4.40 -0.83
N CYS A 172 24.36 4.32 -1.78
CA CYS A 172 24.16 3.58 -3.02
C CYS A 172 23.78 2.12 -2.76
N VAL A 173 24.48 1.42 -1.86
CA VAL A 173 24.18 0.01 -1.53
C VAL A 173 22.76 -0.15 -0.96
N VAL A 174 22.32 0.78 -0.11
CA VAL A 174 20.98 0.75 0.50
C VAL A 174 19.88 1.01 -0.54
N PHE A 175 20.06 2.01 -1.39
CA PHE A 175 18.98 2.48 -2.27
C PHE A 175 18.94 1.82 -3.66
N ARG A 176 20.04 1.21 -4.14
CA ARG A 176 20.13 0.68 -5.52
C ARG A 176 19.13 -0.43 -5.88
N HIS A 177 18.61 -1.14 -4.89
CA HIS A 177 17.71 -2.28 -5.11
C HIS A 177 16.24 -1.89 -5.18
N TRP A 178 15.89 -0.65 -4.81
CA TRP A 178 14.51 -0.18 -4.89
C TRP A 178 14.08 0.00 -6.35
N ARG A 179 12.82 -0.33 -6.60
CA ARG A 179 12.19 -0.23 -7.92
C ARG A 179 10.88 0.55 -7.77
N PRO A 180 10.53 1.36 -8.78
CA PRO A 180 9.24 2.03 -8.79
C PRO A 180 8.13 0.97 -8.88
N ASN A 181 7.01 1.29 -8.25
CA ASN A 181 5.80 0.49 -8.29
C ASN A 181 4.66 1.36 -8.83
N TYR A 182 3.93 0.84 -9.82
CA TYR A 182 2.91 1.59 -10.53
C TYR A 182 1.55 0.90 -10.35
N ALA A 183 0.56 1.68 -9.94
CA ALA A 183 -0.83 1.25 -9.83
C ALA A 183 -1.72 2.24 -10.56
N THR A 184 -2.50 1.76 -11.53
CA THR A 184 -3.46 2.59 -12.28
C THR A 184 -4.78 2.63 -11.54
N THR A 185 -5.19 3.83 -11.11
CA THR A 185 -6.51 4.05 -10.51
C THR A 185 -7.44 4.70 -11.53
N ILE A 186 -8.58 4.08 -11.81
CA ILE A 186 -9.58 4.58 -12.75
C ILE A 186 -10.83 4.96 -11.97
N LEU A 187 -11.21 6.24 -12.00
CA LEU A 187 -12.52 6.70 -11.52
C LEU A 187 -13.51 6.65 -12.68
N HIS A 188 -14.59 5.88 -12.52
CA HIS A 188 -15.64 5.75 -13.54
C HIS A 188 -17.02 5.62 -12.90
N CYS A 189 -18.05 5.85 -13.72
CA CYS A 189 -19.46 5.62 -13.37
C CYS A 189 -20.11 4.53 -14.23
N ASP A 190 -19.35 3.89 -15.12
CA ASP A 190 -19.85 2.85 -16.02
C ASP A 190 -20.20 1.57 -15.24
N ARG A 191 -21.50 1.24 -15.23
CA ARG A 191 -22.02 0.05 -14.57
C ARG A 191 -21.86 -1.23 -15.39
N GLN A 192 -21.66 -1.12 -16.71
CA GLN A 192 -21.55 -2.28 -17.60
C GLN A 192 -20.34 -3.15 -17.25
N PHE A 193 -19.27 -2.56 -16.70
CA PHE A 193 -18.11 -3.29 -16.16
C PHE A 193 -18.47 -4.37 -15.13
N TYR A 194 -19.58 -4.21 -14.42
CA TYR A 194 -19.98 -5.05 -13.30
C TYR A 194 -21.06 -6.08 -13.66
N GLU A 195 -21.71 -5.93 -14.82
CA GLU A 195 -22.81 -6.79 -15.26
C GLU A 195 -22.40 -8.26 -15.43
N PRO A 196 -21.25 -8.61 -16.03
CA PRO A 196 -20.81 -10.00 -16.15
C PRO A 196 -20.64 -10.72 -14.80
N TYR A 197 -20.44 -9.95 -13.72
CA TYR A 197 -20.26 -10.46 -12.37
C TYR A 197 -21.54 -10.43 -11.53
N GLY A 198 -22.66 -9.95 -12.10
CA GLY A 198 -23.95 -9.85 -11.40
C GLY A 198 -23.95 -8.85 -10.23
N ILE A 199 -23.04 -7.88 -10.21
CA ILE A 199 -22.93 -6.88 -9.14
C ILE A 199 -23.88 -5.73 -9.46
N GLN A 200 -25.01 -5.67 -8.74
CA GLN A 200 -26.06 -4.66 -8.97
C GLN A 200 -26.02 -3.47 -8.01
N LYS A 201 -25.29 -3.59 -6.90
CA LYS A 201 -25.13 -2.53 -5.91
C LYS A 201 -23.65 -2.33 -5.65
N GLY A 202 -23.21 -1.07 -5.65
CA GLY A 202 -21.88 -0.72 -5.17
C GLY A 202 -21.75 -1.09 -3.69
N SER A 203 -20.57 -1.53 -3.27
CA SER A 203 -20.23 -1.62 -1.86
C SER A 203 -19.71 -0.28 -1.39
N GLU A 204 -20.38 0.33 -0.42
CA GLU A 204 -19.76 1.38 0.39
C GLU A 204 -18.99 0.70 1.52
N PHE A 205 -17.70 1.00 1.63
CA PHE A 205 -16.93 0.72 2.84
C PHE A 205 -17.29 1.73 3.94
#